data_AF-A0A6S7HWP4-F1
#
_entry.id   AF-A0A6S7HWP4-F1
#
_cell.length_a   1.000
_cell.length_b   1.000
_cell.length_c   1.000
_cell.angle_alpha   90.00
_cell.angle_beta   90.00
_cell.angle_gamma   90.00
#
_symmetry.space_group_name_H-M   'P 1'
#
loop_
_entity.id
_entity.type
_entity.pdbx_description
1 polymer ?
#
loop_
_entity_poly.entity_id
_entity_poly.type
_entity_poly.pdbx_seq_one_letter_code
_entity_poly.pdbx_strand_id
1 'polypeptide(L)'
;MKVMATILLLFFSSILSIYASLDQEFGVDHEKDKHDPSYKYKMRDSWKAYLNKINESVSAYEDCSNVNSGCYKKVIDNDLKLWKDKGGITKSDFDKAKKGTRGTHYQIINHKLYRQNDCMFEAR
;
A
#
# COMPACT_ATOMS: atom_id res chain seq x y z
N MET A 1 -10.46 -22.06 -46.50
CA MET A 1 -9.51 -21.56 -45.49
C MET A 1 -9.01 -20.14 -45.77
N LYS A 2 -8.56 -19.79 -46.99
CA LYS A 2 -8.05 -18.43 -47.30
C LYS A 2 -9.08 -17.31 -47.07
N VAL A 3 -10.35 -17.52 -47.46
CA VAL A 3 -11.43 -16.52 -47.32
C VAL A 3 -11.79 -16.23 -45.85
N MET A 4 -11.75 -17.25 -44.99
CA MET A 4 -12.02 -17.10 -43.56
C MET A 4 -10.88 -16.32 -42.86
N ALA A 5 -9.63 -16.59 -43.25
CA ALA A 5 -8.47 -15.86 -42.74
C ALA A 5 -8.51 -14.38 -43.13
N THR A 6 -8.92 -14.05 -44.36
CA THR A 6 -9.10 -12.65 -44.79
C THR A 6 -10.22 -11.94 -44.04
N ILE A 7 -11.34 -12.63 -43.73
CA ILE A 7 -12.43 -12.04 -42.95
C ILE A 7 -11.98 -11.76 -41.51
N LEU A 8 -11.26 -12.69 -40.88
CA LEU A 8 -10.73 -12.52 -39.53
C LEU A 8 -9.71 -11.37 -39.44
N LEU A 9 -8.84 -11.22 -40.45
CA LEU A 9 -7.88 -10.11 -40.53
C LEU A 9 -8.56 -8.75 -40.67
N LEU A 10 -9.64 -8.66 -41.45
CA LEU A 10 -10.43 -7.43 -41.60
C LEU A 10 -11.22 -7.09 -40.33
N PHE A 11 -11.68 -8.09 -39.58
CA PHE A 11 -12.27 -7.88 -38.26
C PHE A 11 -11.23 -7.43 -37.22
N PHE A 12 -10.02 -7.97 -37.27
CA PHE A 12 -8.98 -7.58 -36.33
C PHE A 12 -8.48 -6.14 -36.57
N SER A 13 -8.40 -5.69 -37.83
CA SER A 13 -7.99 -4.31 -38.15
C SER A 13 -9.07 -3.28 -37.81
N SER A 14 -10.36 -3.64 -37.97
CA SER A 14 -11.46 -2.76 -37.57
C SER A 14 -11.56 -2.64 -36.05
N ILE A 15 -11.37 -3.73 -35.31
CA ILE A 15 -11.32 -3.71 -33.84
C ILE A 15 -10.11 -2.90 -33.35
N LEU A 16 -8.93 -3.05 -33.96
CA LEU A 16 -7.73 -2.28 -33.58
C LEU A 16 -7.91 -0.77 -33.82
N SER A 17 -8.62 -0.39 -34.89
CA SER A 17 -8.95 1.02 -35.18
C SER A 17 -9.96 1.60 -34.18
N ILE A 18 -10.88 0.78 -33.68
CA ILE A 18 -11.84 1.17 -32.63
C ILE A 18 -11.14 1.33 -31.27
N TYR A 19 -10.19 0.45 -30.92
CA TYR A 19 -9.41 0.60 -29.68
C TYR A 19 -8.48 1.82 -29.71
N ALA A 20 -7.84 2.10 -30.86
CA ALA A 20 -6.99 3.29 -31.01
C ALA A 20 -7.78 4.62 -30.91
N SER A 21 -9.09 4.61 -31.18
CA SER A 21 -9.96 5.78 -30.99
C SER A 21 -10.52 5.92 -29.57
N LEU A 22 -10.61 4.82 -28.80
CA LEU A 22 -11.01 4.83 -27.39
C LEU A 22 -9.91 5.33 -26.44
N ASP A 23 -8.63 5.10 -26.75
CA ASP A 23 -7.50 5.64 -25.97
C ASP A 23 -7.33 7.17 -26.15
N GLN A 24 -8.04 7.78 -27.10
CA GLN A 24 -8.07 9.24 -27.31
C GLN A 24 -9.25 9.93 -26.60
N GLU A 25 -10.03 9.20 -25.78
CA GLU A 25 -11.16 9.77 -25.04
C GLU A 25 -10.94 9.79 -23.51
N PHE A 26 -9.67 9.86 -23.08
CA PHE A 26 -9.30 10.46 -21.78
C PHE A 26 -8.51 11.76 -21.94
N GLY A 27 -8.79 12.46 -23.03
CA GLY A 27 -8.44 13.86 -23.27
C GLY A 27 -9.61 14.52 -23.98
N VAL A 28 -10.72 14.73 -23.27
CA VAL A 28 -11.83 15.55 -23.80
C VAL A 28 -11.33 16.99 -23.88
N ASP A 29 -10.64 17.30 -24.96
CA ASP A 29 -10.42 18.66 -25.42
C ASP A 29 -11.75 19.16 -25.97
N HIS A 30 -12.68 19.48 -25.06
CA HIS A 30 -13.75 20.41 -25.40
C HIS A 30 -13.04 21.65 -25.95
N GLU A 31 -13.36 22.04 -27.19
CA GLU A 31 -13.11 23.39 -27.65
C GLU A 31 -13.90 24.32 -26.73
N LYS A 32 -13.23 24.76 -25.65
CA LYS A 32 -13.89 25.38 -24.51
C LYS A 32 -14.39 26.75 -24.93
N ASP A 33 -15.70 26.91 -24.89
CA ASP A 33 -16.33 28.20 -25.00
C ASP A 33 -15.72 29.13 -23.94
N LYS A 34 -15.01 30.18 -24.36
CA LYS A 34 -14.26 31.10 -23.48
C LYS A 34 -15.18 31.91 -22.56
N HIS A 35 -16.48 31.68 -22.62
CA HIS A 35 -17.50 32.34 -21.80
C HIS A 35 -18.16 31.44 -20.76
N ASP A 36 -17.76 30.17 -20.62
CA ASP A 36 -18.21 29.34 -19.49
C ASP A 36 -17.60 29.86 -18.16
N PRO A 37 -18.41 30.28 -17.17
CA PRO A 37 -17.94 30.68 -15.84
C PRO A 37 -17.12 29.59 -15.13
N SER A 38 -17.30 28.31 -15.48
CA SER A 38 -16.54 27.17 -14.96
C SER A 38 -15.08 27.16 -15.44
N TYR A 39 -14.76 27.79 -16.58
CA TYR A 39 -13.40 27.90 -17.13
C TYR A 39 -12.51 28.84 -16.31
N LYS A 40 -13.07 29.61 -15.38
CA LYS A 40 -12.37 30.62 -14.61
C LYS A 40 -11.45 30.05 -13.52
N TYR A 41 -11.58 28.77 -13.17
CA TYR A 41 -10.68 28.13 -12.22
C TYR A 41 -9.54 27.42 -12.93
N LYS A 42 -8.60 28.21 -13.48
CA LYS A 42 -7.28 27.70 -13.83
C LYS A 42 -6.69 27.05 -12.57
N MET A 43 -6.42 25.76 -12.65
CA MET A 43 -5.79 25.01 -11.58
C MET A 43 -4.51 25.74 -11.19
N ARG A 44 -4.46 26.32 -9.99
CA ARG A 44 -3.33 27.15 -9.60
C ARG A 44 -2.08 26.29 -9.63
N ASP A 45 -0.99 26.79 -10.23
CA ASP A 45 0.30 26.07 -10.27
C ASP A 45 0.77 25.63 -8.88
N SER A 46 0.34 26.34 -7.83
CA SER A 46 0.56 25.97 -6.42
C SER A 46 0.10 24.56 -6.06
N TRP A 47 -0.88 23.99 -6.78
CA TRP A 47 -1.43 22.67 -6.49
C TRP A 47 -0.77 21.54 -7.27
N LYS A 48 -0.05 21.86 -8.35
CA LYS A 48 0.55 20.86 -9.25
C LYS A 48 1.46 19.87 -8.50
N ALA A 49 2.26 20.37 -7.56
CA ALA A 49 3.14 19.54 -6.75
C ALA A 49 2.38 18.54 -5.86
N TYR A 50 1.22 18.93 -5.31
CA TYR A 50 0.40 18.03 -4.50
C TYR A 50 -0.29 16.98 -5.36
N LEU A 51 -0.82 17.35 -6.52
CA LEU A 51 -1.43 16.39 -7.44
C LEU A 51 -0.43 15.35 -7.94
N ASN A 52 0.80 15.76 -8.26
CA ASN A 52 1.84 14.81 -8.65
C ASN A 52 2.09 13.78 -7.54
N LYS A 53 2.25 14.22 -6.28
CA LYS A 53 2.43 13.31 -5.14
C LYS A 53 1.26 12.37 -4.94
N ILE A 54 0.02 12.84 -5.12
CA ILE A 54 -1.18 12.01 -5.01
C ILE A 54 -1.16 10.96 -6.12
N ASN A 55 -0.96 11.36 -7.38
CA ASN A 55 -0.95 10.45 -8.52
C ASN A 55 0.15 9.39 -8.40
N GLU A 56 1.36 9.81 -8.01
CA GLU A 56 2.48 8.90 -7.74
C GLU A 56 2.10 7.90 -6.63
N SER A 57 1.56 8.38 -5.50
CA SER A 57 1.18 7.52 -4.38
C SER A 57 0.07 6.54 -4.72
N VAL A 58 -0.96 6.98 -5.45
CA VAL A 58 -2.08 6.13 -5.88
C VAL A 58 -1.60 5.09 -6.91
N SER A 59 -0.73 5.48 -7.84
CA SER A 59 -0.16 4.56 -8.83
C SER A 59 0.72 3.48 -8.22
N ALA A 60 1.39 3.80 -7.10
CA ALA A 60 2.27 2.89 -6.37
C ALA A 60 1.57 2.13 -5.23
N TYR A 61 0.30 2.44 -4.94
CA TYR A 61 -0.43 1.81 -3.85
C TYR A 61 -0.84 0.38 -4.24
N GLU A 62 -0.49 -0.56 -3.37
CA GLU A 62 -0.96 -1.94 -3.45
C GLU A 62 -1.84 -2.22 -2.22
N ASP A 63 -3.06 -2.70 -2.45
CA ASP A 63 -3.95 -3.07 -1.34
C ASP A 63 -3.36 -4.26 -0.56
N CYS A 64 -3.56 -4.26 0.75
CA CYS A 64 -3.04 -5.32 1.60
C CYS A 64 -4.07 -6.43 1.78
N SER A 65 -3.64 -7.68 1.60
CA SER A 65 -4.49 -8.81 1.96
C SER A 65 -4.45 -9.04 3.46
N ASN A 66 -5.60 -8.88 4.12
CA ASN A 66 -5.74 -9.17 5.55
C ASN A 66 -6.07 -10.64 5.84
N VAL A 67 -5.98 -11.52 4.84
CA VAL A 67 -6.09 -12.97 5.07
C VAL A 67 -5.00 -13.37 6.06
N ASN A 68 -5.40 -14.03 7.16
CA ASN A 68 -4.51 -14.43 8.24
C ASN A 68 -3.68 -13.29 8.86
N SER A 69 -4.25 -12.08 8.98
CA SER A 69 -3.57 -10.90 9.54
C SER A 69 -2.36 -10.43 8.72
N GLY A 70 -2.39 -10.64 7.40
CA GLY A 70 -1.25 -10.41 6.50
C GLY A 70 -0.81 -8.94 6.33
N CYS A 71 -1.73 -7.98 6.48
CA CYS A 71 -1.46 -6.55 6.21
C CYS A 71 -0.25 -5.99 6.96
N TYR A 72 -0.03 -6.42 8.21
CA TYR A 72 1.04 -5.89 9.07
C TYR A 72 2.21 -6.85 9.24
N LYS A 73 2.21 -7.99 8.54
CA LYS A 73 3.25 -9.02 8.67
C LYS A 73 4.66 -8.46 8.40
N LYS A 74 4.80 -7.59 7.39
CA LYS A 74 6.09 -6.96 7.06
C LYS A 74 6.67 -6.15 8.22
N VAL A 75 5.82 -5.52 9.04
CA VAL A 75 6.27 -4.77 10.23
C VAL A 75 6.86 -5.73 11.26
N ILE A 76 6.12 -6.78 11.60
CA ILE A 76 6.56 -7.80 12.57
C ILE A 76 7.86 -8.47 12.09
N ASP A 77 7.94 -8.82 10.81
CA ASP A 77 9.12 -9.47 10.23
C ASP A 77 10.36 -8.56 10.31
N ASN A 78 10.19 -7.25 10.06
CA ASN A 78 11.28 -6.28 10.15
C ASN A 78 11.73 -6.06 11.60
N ASP A 79 10.79 -5.92 12.54
CA ASP A 79 11.09 -5.71 13.96
C ASP A 79 11.84 -6.91 14.56
N LEU A 80 11.50 -8.13 14.14
CA LEU A 80 12.11 -9.37 14.63
C LEU A 80 13.36 -9.79 13.85
N LYS A 81 13.67 -9.15 12.71
CA LYS A 81 14.81 -9.49 11.84
C LYS A 81 16.12 -9.55 12.60
N LEU A 82 16.38 -8.57 13.47
CA LEU A 82 17.60 -8.51 14.29
C LEU A 82 17.82 -9.78 15.11
N TRP A 83 16.76 -10.29 15.73
CA TRP A 83 16.85 -11.48 16.59
C TRP A 83 17.03 -12.75 15.77
N LYS A 84 16.41 -12.82 14.59
CA LYS A 84 16.64 -13.90 13.63
C LYS A 84 18.11 -13.94 13.19
N ASP A 85 18.65 -12.79 12.79
CA ASP A 85 20.04 -12.68 12.30
C ASP A 85 21.07 -12.99 13.40
N LYS A 86 20.74 -12.70 14.66
CA LYS A 86 21.56 -13.04 15.84
C LYS A 86 21.52 -14.52 16.23
N GLY A 87 20.56 -15.30 15.74
CA GLY A 87 20.34 -16.69 16.13
C GLY A 87 19.39 -16.88 17.32
N GLY A 88 18.57 -15.88 17.64
CA GLY A 88 17.52 -15.93 18.66
C GLY A 88 17.75 -15.01 19.86
N ILE A 89 16.80 -15.04 20.79
CA ILE A 89 16.85 -14.29 22.05
C ILE A 89 17.41 -15.20 23.13
N THR A 90 18.51 -14.81 23.76
CA THR A 90 19.11 -15.57 24.86
C THR A 90 18.53 -15.16 26.21
N LYS A 91 18.71 -16.01 27.22
CA LYS A 91 18.36 -15.68 28.62
C LYS A 91 19.07 -14.40 29.10
N SER A 92 20.34 -14.22 28.71
CA SER A 92 21.14 -13.04 29.06
C SER A 92 20.59 -11.76 28.45
N ASP A 93 20.13 -11.80 27.20
CA ASP A 93 19.48 -10.65 26.54
C ASP A 93 18.22 -10.24 27.30
N PHE A 94 17.41 -11.23 27.67
CA PHE A 94 16.17 -11.00 28.38
C PHE A 94 16.40 -10.47 29.81
N ASP A 95 17.40 -10.99 30.53
CA ASP A 95 17.75 -10.51 31.87
C ASP A 95 18.29 -9.07 31.86
N LYS A 96 19.04 -8.70 30.83
CA LYS A 96 19.47 -7.31 30.62
C LYS A 96 18.28 -6.40 30.34
N ALA A 97 17.32 -6.84 29.53
CA ALA A 97 16.11 -6.07 29.24
C ALA A 97 15.25 -5.85 30.51
N LYS A 98 15.09 -6.90 31.33
CA LYS A 98 14.33 -6.83 32.60
C LYS A 98 14.94 -5.85 33.59
N LYS A 99 16.27 -5.81 33.72
CA LYS A 99 16.97 -4.90 34.65
C LYS A 99 16.85 -3.42 34.28
N GLY A 100 16.67 -3.11 33.00
CA GLY A 100 16.65 -1.73 32.51
C GLY A 100 15.33 -0.97 32.69
N THR A 101 14.33 -1.55 33.38
CA THR A 101 12.98 -0.95 33.60
C THR A 101 12.32 -0.42 32.33
N ARG A 102 12.56 -1.06 31.17
CA ARG A 102 12.03 -0.60 29.86
C ARG A 102 10.60 -1.05 29.58
N GLY A 103 9.98 -1.79 30.49
CA GLY A 103 8.63 -2.31 30.32
C GLY A 103 8.20 -3.23 31.46
N THR A 104 7.01 -3.81 31.30
CA THR A 104 6.42 -4.75 32.25
C THR A 104 6.75 -6.18 31.85
N HIS A 105 7.38 -6.96 32.72
CA HIS A 105 7.74 -8.35 32.44
C HIS A 105 6.51 -9.28 32.49
N TYR A 106 6.31 -10.02 31.40
CA TYR A 106 5.29 -11.07 31.28
C TYR A 106 5.92 -12.42 30.95
N GLN A 107 5.29 -13.49 31.41
CA GLN A 107 5.66 -14.87 31.08
C GLN A 107 4.40 -15.70 30.81
N ILE A 108 4.50 -16.61 29.85
CA ILE A 108 3.48 -17.62 29.60
C ILE A 108 4.10 -18.98 29.89
N ILE A 109 3.58 -19.70 30.88
CA ILE A 109 4.06 -21.03 31.29
C ILE A 109 2.84 -21.93 31.45
N ASN A 110 2.82 -23.06 30.75
CA ASN A 110 1.71 -24.03 30.79
C ASN A 110 0.35 -23.35 30.57
N HIS A 111 0.26 -22.51 29.53
CA HIS A 111 -0.95 -21.74 29.16
C HIS A 111 -1.45 -20.77 30.26
N LYS A 112 -0.64 -20.47 31.27
CA LYS A 112 -0.94 -19.46 32.29
C LYS A 112 -0.09 -18.22 32.09
N LEU A 113 -0.72 -17.05 32.15
CA LEU A 113 -0.07 -15.75 32.08
C LEU A 113 0.37 -15.31 33.48
N TYR A 114 1.64 -14.95 33.61
CA TYR A 114 2.23 -14.35 34.80
C TYR A 114 2.76 -12.97 34.41
N ARG A 115 2.65 -12.02 35.34
CA ARG A 115 3.15 -10.65 35.19
C ARG A 115 3.95 -10.28 36.42
N GLN A 116 4.97 -9.43 36.26
CA GLN A 116 5.57 -8.77 37.42
C GLN A 116 4.52 -8.02 38.24
N ASN A 117 4.77 -7.91 39.55
CA ASN A 117 3.86 -7.24 40.47
C ASN A 117 3.66 -5.78 40.08
N ASP A 118 4.76 -5.05 39.92
CA ASP A 118 4.72 -3.60 39.72
C ASP A 118 4.42 -3.26 38.26
N CYS A 119 3.32 -2.55 38.03
CA CYS A 119 2.93 -2.05 36.72
C CYS A 119 2.73 -0.54 36.81
N MET A 120 3.55 0.24 36.11
CA MET A 120 3.52 1.70 36.19
C MET A 120 2.20 2.30 35.69
N PHE A 121 1.53 1.61 34.76
CA PHE A 121 0.28 2.07 34.14
C PHE A 121 -0.71 0.91 34.08
N GLU A 122 -1.36 0.64 35.21
CA GLU A 122 -2.19 -0.56 35.40
C GLU A 122 -3.38 -0.69 34.43
N ALA A 123 -3.89 0.43 33.92
CA ALA A 123 -5.04 0.49 33.04
C ALA A 123 -4.72 0.31 31.54
N ARG A 124 -3.44 0.23 31.15
CA ARG A 124 -3.02 0.06 29.75
C ARG A 124 -3.11 -1.39 29.27
#